data_AF-A0A7L9C380-F1
#
_entry.id   AF-A0A7L9C380-F1
#
_cell.length_a   1.000
_cell.length_b   1.000
_cell.length_c   1.000
_cell.angle_alpha   90.00
_cell.angle_beta   90.00
_cell.angle_gamma   90.00
#
_symmetry.space_group_name_H-M   'P 1'
#
loop_
_entity.id
_entity.type
_entity.pdbx_description
1 polymer ?
#
loop_
_entity_poly.entity_id
_entity_poly.type
_entity_poly.pdbx_seq_one_letter_code
_entity_poly.pdbx_strand_id
1 'polypeptide(L)'
;MSTHIRNPLLDLWWLLLLQGISALVLGLLLLTQPVSTVEVIVIFTGAYWLVSGIFAIIRIFTAAGRAHWGWSLLIGIIGILAGIFVLRNPLVSIVLLPEVLVIVIAIQGILIGIFDVVRGFQGDGLGAYVLGVMNILIGLWLWFNPLAAAISLPFVLGIFGLVGGGFLIYYAFQMRKQIR
;
A
#
# COMPACT_ATOMS: atom_id res chain seq x y z
N MET A 1 -44.12 7.14 -11.74
CA MET A 1 -43.19 6.01 -11.90
C MET A 1 -41.81 6.44 -11.38
N SER A 2 -41.60 6.46 -10.06
CA SER A 2 -40.32 6.86 -9.47
C SER A 2 -39.34 5.69 -9.57
N THR A 3 -38.33 5.83 -10.42
CA THR A 3 -37.22 4.88 -10.50
C THR A 3 -36.44 4.92 -9.18
N HIS A 4 -36.55 3.85 -8.39
CA HIS A 4 -35.66 3.61 -7.26
C HIS A 4 -34.24 3.45 -7.81
N ILE A 5 -33.47 4.54 -7.81
CA ILE A 5 -32.03 4.48 -8.02
C ILE A 5 -31.46 3.79 -6.77
N ARG A 6 -31.16 2.50 -6.87
CA ARG A 6 -30.37 1.81 -5.83
C ARG A 6 -29.03 2.54 -5.75
N ASN A 7 -28.65 2.98 -4.56
CA ASN A 7 -27.34 3.58 -4.35
C ASN A 7 -26.29 2.47 -4.53
N PRO A 8 -25.46 2.50 -5.59
CA PRO A 8 -24.49 1.43 -5.87
C PRO A 8 -23.47 1.27 -4.73
N LEU A 9 -23.27 2.32 -3.93
CA LEU A 9 -22.43 2.32 -2.72
C LEU A 9 -22.93 1.38 -1.63
N LEU A 10 -24.25 1.18 -1.51
CA LEU A 10 -24.82 0.29 -0.49
C LEU A 10 -24.73 -1.18 -0.92
N ASP A 11 -24.86 -1.50 -2.20
CA ASP A 11 -24.77 -2.87 -2.71
C ASP A 11 -23.35 -3.47 -2.63
N LEU A 12 -22.32 -2.67 -2.32
CA LEU A 12 -20.92 -3.08 -2.17
C LEU A 12 -20.59 -3.60 -0.75
N TRP A 13 -21.58 -3.75 0.15
CA TRP A 13 -21.38 -4.24 1.53
C TRP A 13 -20.62 -5.58 1.60
N TRP A 14 -20.80 -6.46 0.61
CA TRP A 14 -20.14 -7.75 0.56
C TRP A 14 -18.64 -7.63 0.23
N LEU A 15 -18.24 -6.62 -0.57
CA LEU A 15 -16.83 -6.34 -0.83
C LEU A 15 -16.15 -5.81 0.42
N LEU A 16 -16.81 -4.91 1.16
CA LEU A 16 -16.31 -4.42 2.46
C LEU A 16 -16.13 -5.56 3.46
N LEU A 17 -17.09 -6.49 3.51
CA LEU A 17 -16.99 -7.67 4.38
C LEU A 17 -15.82 -8.57 3.97
N LEU A 18 -15.68 -8.87 2.68
CA LEU A 18 -14.58 -9.67 2.14
C LEU A 18 -13.22 -9.02 2.41
N GLN A 19 -13.12 -7.71 2.21
CA GLN A 19 -11.92 -6.92 2.49
C GLN A 19 -11.59 -6.96 3.97
N GLY A 20 -12.59 -6.79 4.85
CA GLY A 20 -12.39 -6.84 6.29
C GLY A 20 -11.92 -8.20 6.80
N ILE A 21 -12.54 -9.28 6.33
CA ILE A 21 -12.11 -10.66 6.64
C ILE A 21 -10.69 -10.91 6.13
N SER A 22 -10.39 -10.50 4.89
CA SER A 22 -9.05 -10.65 4.31
C SER A 22 -8.00 -9.88 5.12
N ALA A 23 -8.32 -8.66 5.55
CA ALA A 23 -7.44 -7.85 6.38
C ALA A 23 -7.20 -8.47 7.77
N LEU A 24 -8.23 -9.07 8.39
CA LEU A 24 -8.07 -9.80 9.66
C LEU A 24 -7.15 -11.00 9.51
N VAL A 25 -7.37 -11.82 8.46
CA VAL A 25 -6.56 -13.02 8.22
C VAL A 25 -5.12 -12.64 7.95
N LEU A 26 -4.87 -11.69 7.03
CA LEU A 26 -3.53 -11.20 6.75
C LEU A 26 -2.89 -10.55 7.98
N GLY A 27 -3.67 -9.78 8.75
CA GLY A 27 -3.18 -9.14 9.97
C GLY A 27 -2.73 -10.15 11.02
N LEU A 28 -3.51 -11.21 11.21
CA LEU A 28 -3.17 -12.31 12.13
C LEU A 28 -1.93 -13.08 11.65
N LEU A 29 -1.84 -13.38 10.35
CA LEU A 29 -0.70 -14.08 9.77
C LEU A 29 0.60 -13.26 9.89
N LEU A 30 0.54 -11.95 9.66
CA LEU A 30 1.68 -11.06 9.85
C LEU A 30 2.19 -11.02 11.30
N LEU A 31 1.31 -11.18 12.29
CA LEU A 31 1.70 -11.19 13.71
C LEU A 31 2.20 -12.54 14.19
N THR A 32 1.61 -13.62 13.70
CA THR A 32 1.91 -14.99 14.16
C THR A 32 3.04 -15.64 13.38
N GLN A 33 3.14 -15.37 12.08
CA GLN A 33 4.12 -15.95 11.15
C GLN A 33 4.65 -14.85 10.19
N PRO A 34 5.35 -13.83 10.70
CA PRO A 34 5.76 -12.67 9.91
C PRO A 34 6.63 -13.06 8.71
N VAL A 35 7.61 -13.93 8.90
CA VAL A 35 8.57 -14.32 7.85
C VAL A 35 7.87 -15.01 6.68
N SER A 36 7.07 -16.04 6.96
CA SER A 36 6.33 -16.78 5.92
C SER A 36 5.28 -15.91 5.23
N THR A 37 4.63 -15.02 5.98
CA THR A 37 3.63 -14.11 5.40
C THR A 37 4.27 -13.08 4.48
N VAL A 38 5.40 -12.50 4.90
CA VAL A 38 6.20 -11.58 4.06
C VAL A 38 6.71 -12.31 2.82
N GLU A 39 7.19 -13.54 2.93
CA GLU A 39 7.64 -14.33 1.78
C GLU A 39 6.52 -14.46 0.72
N VAL A 40 5.31 -14.82 1.14
CA VAL A 40 4.15 -14.89 0.25
C VAL A 40 3.89 -13.52 -0.39
N ILE A 41 3.83 -12.44 0.39
CA ILE A 41 3.61 -11.08 -0.12
C ILE A 41 4.69 -10.70 -1.15
N VAL A 42 5.94 -11.04 -0.88
CA VAL A 42 7.09 -10.79 -1.76
C VAL A 42 6.96 -11.54 -3.08
N ILE A 43 6.59 -12.83 -3.05
CA ILE A 43 6.37 -13.64 -4.26
C ILE A 43 5.23 -13.05 -5.10
N PHE A 44 4.10 -12.72 -4.46
CA PHE A 44 2.97 -12.08 -5.15
C PHE A 44 3.37 -10.72 -5.74
N THR A 45 4.18 -9.93 -5.03
CA THR A 45 4.70 -8.65 -5.52
C THR A 45 5.61 -8.83 -6.73
N GLY A 46 6.52 -9.83 -6.69
CA GLY A 46 7.40 -10.15 -7.82
C GLY A 46 6.62 -10.59 -9.06
N ALA A 47 5.61 -11.45 -8.88
CA ALA A 47 4.70 -11.86 -9.96
C ALA A 47 3.91 -10.66 -10.51
N TYR A 48 3.41 -9.79 -9.63
CA TYR A 48 2.70 -8.58 -10.02
C TYR A 48 3.57 -7.62 -10.84
N TRP A 49 4.82 -7.41 -10.43
CA TRP A 49 5.78 -6.57 -11.17
C TRP A 49 6.11 -7.15 -12.54
N LEU A 50 6.28 -8.47 -12.64
CA LEU A 50 6.48 -9.15 -13.91
C LEU A 50 5.31 -8.91 -14.87
N VAL A 51 4.09 -9.17 -14.41
CA VAL A 51 2.86 -9.03 -15.19
C VAL A 51 2.64 -7.56 -15.59
N SER A 52 2.83 -6.65 -14.64
CA SER A 52 2.70 -5.21 -14.88
C SER A 52 3.76 -4.70 -15.86
N GLY A 53 5.00 -5.19 -15.78
CA GLY A 53 6.06 -4.86 -16.72
C GLY A 53 5.75 -5.33 -18.14
N ILE A 54 5.21 -6.55 -18.29
CA ILE A 54 4.73 -7.06 -19.58
C ILE A 54 3.62 -6.16 -20.15
N PHE A 55 2.62 -5.80 -19.33
CA PHE A 55 1.55 -4.90 -19.78
C PHE A 55 2.05 -3.50 -20.13
N ALA A 56 3.07 -2.98 -19.44
CA ALA A 56 3.68 -1.70 -19.77
C ALA A 56 4.34 -1.72 -21.16
N ILE A 57 4.99 -2.83 -21.54
CA ILE A 57 5.55 -3.01 -22.88
C ILE A 57 4.43 -3.15 -23.92
N ILE A 58 3.42 -3.98 -23.65
CA ILE A 58 2.28 -4.17 -24.57
C ILE A 58 1.58 -2.83 -24.87
N ARG A 59 1.46 -1.95 -23.88
CA ARG A 59 0.83 -0.63 -24.02
C ARG A 59 1.50 0.25 -25.08
N ILE A 60 2.80 0.08 -25.34
CA ILE A 60 3.53 0.83 -26.38
C ILE A 60 2.87 0.69 -27.76
N PHE A 61 2.28 -0.47 -28.04
CA PHE A 61 1.64 -0.76 -29.33
C PHE A 61 0.22 -0.19 -29.45
N THR A 62 -0.32 0.40 -28.39
CA THR A 62 -1.66 1.03 -28.39
C THR A 62 -1.59 2.52 -28.74
N ALA A 63 -2.69 3.09 -29.25
CA ALA A 63 -2.76 4.51 -29.60
C ALA A 63 -2.43 5.44 -28.41
N ALA A 64 -2.82 5.04 -27.19
CA ALA A 64 -2.52 5.77 -25.96
C ALA A 64 -1.03 5.67 -25.53
N GLY A 65 -0.34 4.59 -25.89
CA GLY A 65 1.05 4.36 -25.48
C GLY A 65 2.10 5.05 -26.33
N ARG A 66 1.79 5.40 -27.59
CA ARG A 66 2.76 6.04 -28.51
C ARG A 66 3.27 7.40 -28.01
N ALA A 67 2.46 8.14 -27.25
CA ALA A 67 2.85 9.44 -26.69
C ALA A 67 3.93 9.33 -25.60
N HIS A 68 4.02 8.19 -24.90
CA HIS A 68 4.92 7.98 -23.76
C HIS A 68 5.68 6.65 -23.87
N TRP A 69 6.03 6.25 -25.10
CA TRP A 69 6.57 4.92 -25.40
C TRP A 69 7.87 4.65 -24.65
N GLY A 70 8.77 5.63 -24.57
CA GLY A 70 10.07 5.48 -23.89
C GLY A 70 9.93 5.24 -22.39
N TRP A 71 9.01 5.95 -21.74
CA TRP A 71 8.72 5.76 -20.31
C TRP A 71 8.08 4.40 -20.03
N SER A 72 7.15 3.99 -20.91
CA SER A 72 6.50 2.68 -20.81
C SER A 72 7.48 1.53 -21.01
N LEU A 73 8.45 1.69 -21.91
CA LEU A 73 9.52 0.72 -22.14
C LEU A 73 10.44 0.60 -20.93
N LEU A 74 10.89 1.73 -20.37
CA LEU A 74 11.75 1.73 -19.18
C LEU A 74 11.06 1.07 -17.98
N ILE A 75 9.83 1.48 -17.66
CA ILE A 75 9.05 0.87 -16.57
C ILE A 75 8.82 -0.61 -16.84
N GLY A 76 8.52 -0.97 -18.09
CA GLY A 76 8.32 -2.35 -18.50
C GLY A 76 9.54 -3.24 -18.25
N ILE A 77 10.71 -2.79 -18.69
CA ILE A 77 11.97 -3.49 -18.51
C ILE A 77 12.31 -3.58 -17.01
N ILE A 78 12.23 -2.48 -16.27
CA ILE A 78 12.52 -2.47 -14.83
C ILE A 78 11.58 -3.42 -14.08
N GLY A 79 10.28 -3.38 -14.37
CA GLY A 79 9.28 -4.25 -13.75
C GLY A 79 9.52 -5.73 -14.03
N ILE A 80 9.86 -6.09 -15.27
CA ILE A 80 10.19 -7.47 -15.64
C ILE A 80 11.46 -7.93 -14.92
N LEU A 81 12.54 -7.14 -14.96
CA LEU A 81 13.80 -7.49 -14.32
C LEU A 81 13.66 -7.62 -12.80
N ALA A 82 12.96 -6.66 -12.17
CA ALA A 82 12.66 -6.70 -10.74
C ALA A 82 11.80 -7.92 -10.39
N GLY A 83 10.75 -8.20 -11.17
CA GLY A 83 9.89 -9.37 -10.97
C GLY A 83 10.66 -10.69 -11.08
N ILE A 84 11.50 -10.84 -12.11
CA ILE A 84 12.38 -12.02 -12.27
C ILE A 84 13.35 -12.14 -11.10
N PHE A 85 13.99 -11.03 -10.70
CA PHE A 85 14.94 -11.03 -9.60
C PHE A 85 14.30 -11.51 -8.30
N VAL A 86 13.11 -10.99 -7.98
CA VAL A 86 12.35 -11.35 -6.78
C VAL A 86 11.96 -12.82 -6.77
N LEU A 87 11.42 -13.31 -7.89
CA LEU A 87 10.96 -14.70 -8.00
C LEU A 87 12.11 -15.71 -7.99
N ARG A 88 13.30 -15.33 -8.47
CA ARG A 88 14.50 -16.19 -8.44
C ARG A 88 15.20 -16.18 -7.09
N ASN A 89 15.11 -15.08 -6.35
CA ASN A 89 15.82 -14.90 -5.08
C ASN A 89 14.84 -14.52 -3.96
N PRO A 90 13.87 -15.38 -3.61
CA PRO A 90 12.84 -15.05 -2.62
C PRO A 90 13.45 -14.74 -1.26
N LEU A 91 14.45 -15.52 -0.82
CA LEU A 91 15.11 -15.32 0.49
C LEU A 91 15.78 -13.95 0.63
N VAL A 92 16.44 -13.47 -0.42
CA VAL A 92 17.07 -12.14 -0.43
C VAL A 92 15.99 -11.04 -0.46
N SER A 93 14.92 -11.28 -1.22
CA SER A 93 13.84 -10.32 -1.42
C SER A 93 12.97 -10.11 -0.18
N ILE A 94 12.90 -11.09 0.72
CA ILE A 94 12.24 -10.96 2.04
C ILE A 94 12.85 -9.82 2.87
N VAL A 95 14.14 -9.56 2.72
CA VAL A 95 14.83 -8.49 3.44
C VAL A 95 14.80 -7.19 2.62
N LEU A 96 15.17 -7.27 1.34
CA LEU A 96 15.30 -6.08 0.50
C LEU A 96 13.98 -5.35 0.25
N LEU A 97 12.88 -6.05 -0.01
CA LEU A 97 11.63 -5.39 -0.39
C LEU A 97 11.01 -4.58 0.76
N PRO A 98 10.88 -5.11 2.00
CA PRO A 98 10.46 -4.30 3.12
C PRO A 98 11.37 -3.10 3.39
N GLU A 99 12.70 -3.23 3.24
CA GLU A 99 13.62 -2.10 3.39
C GLU A 99 13.37 -1.01 2.35
N VAL A 100 13.21 -1.37 1.08
CA VAL A 100 12.88 -0.41 0.03
C VAL A 100 11.56 0.28 0.33
N LEU A 101 10.55 -0.46 0.80
CA LEU A 101 9.28 0.13 1.22
C LEU A 101 9.44 1.10 2.39
N VAL A 102 10.26 0.78 3.40
CA VAL A 102 10.57 1.71 4.49
C VAL A 102 11.19 2.98 3.97
N ILE A 103 12.15 2.89 3.05
CA ILE A 103 12.83 4.08 2.49
C ILE A 103 11.81 4.95 1.73
N VAL A 104 10.91 4.33 0.97
CA VAL A 104 9.83 5.04 0.28
C VAL A 104 8.91 5.74 1.29
N ILE A 105 8.50 5.05 2.37
CA ILE A 105 7.67 5.61 3.44
C ILE A 105 8.41 6.76 4.15
N ALA A 106 9.72 6.62 4.38
CA ALA A 106 10.55 7.65 5.00
C ALA A 106 10.57 8.93 4.16
N ILE A 107 10.82 8.80 2.86
CA ILE A 107 10.81 9.93 1.92
C ILE A 107 9.42 10.57 1.89
N GLN A 108 8.35 9.77 1.77
CA GLN A 108 6.98 10.28 1.78
C GLN A 108 6.64 11.01 3.08
N GLY A 109 7.01 10.46 4.23
CA GLY A 109 6.82 11.08 5.53
C GLY A 109 7.55 12.41 5.67
N ILE A 110 8.80 12.48 5.20
CA ILE A 110 9.56 13.74 5.19
C ILE A 110 8.88 14.76 4.26
N LEU A 111 8.49 14.36 3.05
CA LEU A 111 7.84 15.27 2.09
C LEU A 111 6.50 15.79 2.61
N ILE A 112 5.62 14.90 3.07
CA ILE A 112 4.33 15.29 3.67
C ILE A 112 4.57 16.18 4.88
N GLY A 113 5.54 15.84 5.73
CA GLY A 113 5.86 16.63 6.91
C GLY A 113 6.35 18.04 6.56
N ILE A 114 7.15 18.20 5.52
CA ILE A 114 7.55 19.52 5.00
C ILE A 114 6.31 20.31 4.54
N PHE A 115 5.42 19.68 3.75
CA PHE A 115 4.20 20.34 3.29
C PHE A 115 3.29 20.78 4.45
N ASP A 116 3.13 19.94 5.48
CA ASP A 116 2.28 20.23 6.64
C ASP A 116 2.89 21.31 7.54
N VAL A 117 4.22 21.35 7.68
CA VAL A 117 4.90 22.46 8.36
C VAL A 117 4.64 23.78 7.62
N VAL A 118 4.79 23.79 6.29
CA VAL A 118 4.52 24.97 5.46
C VAL A 118 3.07 25.43 5.61
N ARG A 119 2.11 24.50 5.55
CA ARG A 119 0.69 24.78 5.75
C ARG A 119 0.36 25.30 7.15
N GLY A 120 1.03 24.79 8.18
CA GLY A 120 0.89 25.27 9.54
C GLY A 120 1.23 26.76 9.69
N PHE A 121 2.23 27.24 8.94
CA PHE A 121 2.55 28.68 8.87
C PHE A 121 1.58 29.48 7.98
N GLN A 122 0.89 28.84 7.04
CA GLN A 122 -0.07 29.47 6.13
C GLN A 122 -1.49 29.63 6.71
N GLY A 123 -1.74 29.13 7.93
CA GLY A 123 -3.00 29.35 8.64
C GLY A 123 -3.79 28.08 8.96
N ASP A 124 -3.31 26.89 8.58
CA ASP A 124 -3.93 25.61 8.94
C ASP A 124 -3.80 25.26 10.44
N GLY A 125 -3.12 26.14 11.19
CA GLY A 125 -3.01 26.10 12.65
C GLY A 125 -1.87 25.22 13.16
N LEU A 126 -1.72 25.22 14.49
CA LEU A 126 -0.65 24.48 15.19
C LEU A 126 -0.74 22.97 14.96
N GLY A 127 -1.93 22.44 14.68
CA GLY A 127 -2.13 21.02 14.39
C GLY A 127 -1.32 20.56 13.18
N ALA A 128 -1.40 21.28 12.05
CA ALA A 128 -0.63 20.97 10.85
C ALA A 128 0.89 21.07 11.10
N TYR A 129 1.33 22.10 11.83
CA TYR A 129 2.74 22.25 12.18
C TYR A 129 3.27 21.07 13.02
N VAL A 130 2.57 20.71 14.10
CA VAL A 130 2.99 19.61 14.99
C VAL A 130 3.00 18.28 14.25
N LEU A 131 1.95 17.99 13.48
CA LEU A 131 1.89 16.78 12.65
C LEU A 131 3.04 16.75 11.64
N GLY A 132 3.35 17.89 11.01
CA GLY A 132 4.43 18.00 10.06
C GLY A 132 5.80 17.70 10.67
N VAL A 133 6.09 18.29 11.84
CA VAL A 133 7.34 18.01 12.58
C VAL A 133 7.41 16.54 12.98
N MET A 134 6.32 15.96 13.51
CA MET A 134 6.28 14.54 13.86
C MET A 134 6.58 13.64 12.65
N ASN A 135 6.00 13.94 11.50
CA ASN A 135 6.19 13.14 10.29
C ASN A 135 7.63 13.23 9.75
N ILE A 136 8.25 14.42 9.83
CA ILE A 136 9.68 14.58 9.50
C ILE A 136 10.54 13.75 10.44
N LEU A 137 10.28 13.80 11.76
CA LEU A 137 11.05 13.04 12.74
C LEU A 137 10.93 11.53 12.52
N ILE A 138 9.71 11.04 12.28
CA ILE A 138 9.45 9.63 11.95
C ILE A 138 10.18 9.25 10.66
N GLY A 139 10.05 10.06 9.60
CA GLY A 139 10.69 9.79 8.32
C GLY A 139 12.22 9.79 8.41
N LEU A 140 12.82 10.70 9.18
CA LEU A 140 14.26 10.69 9.45
C LEU A 140 14.68 9.45 10.24
N TRP A 141 13.91 9.05 11.26
CA TRP A 141 14.21 7.83 12.01
C TRP A 141 14.20 6.58 11.12
N LEU A 142 13.20 6.47 10.23
CA LEU A 142 13.08 5.38 9.26
C LEU A 142 14.25 5.38 8.27
N TRP A 143 14.69 6.56 7.81
CA TRP A 143 15.82 6.70 6.89
C TRP A 143 17.14 6.20 7.49
N PHE A 144 17.40 6.51 8.77
CA PHE A 144 18.64 6.10 9.44
C PHE A 144 18.60 4.66 9.94
N ASN A 145 17.42 4.07 10.16
CA ASN A 145 17.26 2.71 10.68
C ASN A 145 16.34 1.84 9.80
N PRO A 146 16.64 1.69 8.49
CA PRO A 146 15.73 1.03 7.55
C PRO A 146 15.54 -0.45 7.90
N LEU A 147 16.59 -1.15 8.34
CA LEU A 147 16.51 -2.56 8.71
C LEU A 147 15.61 -2.79 9.94
N ALA A 148 15.78 -1.99 11.00
CA ALA A 148 14.96 -2.11 12.21
C ALA A 148 13.48 -1.81 11.91
N ALA A 149 13.23 -0.80 11.09
CA ALA A 149 11.90 -0.47 10.62
C ALA A 149 11.30 -1.56 9.73
N ALA A 150 12.09 -2.17 8.84
CA ALA A 150 11.64 -3.25 7.96
C ALA A 150 11.22 -4.50 8.74
N ILE A 151 11.96 -4.84 9.81
CA ILE A 151 11.59 -5.93 10.73
C ILE A 151 10.29 -5.59 11.48
N SER A 152 10.06 -4.31 11.77
CA SER A 152 8.86 -3.84 12.48
C SER A 152 7.62 -3.77 11.58
N LEU A 153 7.80 -3.58 10.27
CA LEU A 153 6.70 -3.36 9.30
C LEU A 153 5.61 -4.45 9.36
N PRO A 154 5.92 -5.76 9.35
CA PRO A 154 4.89 -6.80 9.41
C PRO A 154 4.01 -6.66 10.65
N PHE A 155 4.59 -6.31 11.80
CA PHE A 155 3.85 -6.17 13.05
C PHE A 155 2.92 -4.94 13.02
N VAL A 156 3.44 -3.82 12.53
CA VAL A 156 2.65 -2.59 12.37
C VAL A 156 1.49 -2.82 11.42
N LEU A 157 1.75 -3.40 10.24
CA LEU A 157 0.72 -3.75 9.25
C LEU A 157 -0.24 -4.81 9.80
N GLY A 158 0.25 -5.73 10.63
CA GLY A 158 -0.54 -6.76 11.30
C GLY A 158 -1.59 -6.15 12.23
N ILE A 159 -1.16 -5.24 13.11
CA ILE A 159 -2.05 -4.52 14.03
C ILE A 159 -3.05 -3.68 13.25
N PHE A 160 -2.61 -2.92 12.24
CA PHE A 160 -3.51 -2.14 11.38
C PHE A 160 -4.51 -3.03 10.63
N GLY A 161 -4.09 -4.20 10.17
CA GLY A 161 -4.96 -5.19 9.51
C GLY A 161 -6.03 -5.73 10.46
N LEU A 162 -5.67 -6.01 11.71
CA LEU A 162 -6.63 -6.45 12.73
C LEU A 162 -7.64 -5.35 13.09
N VAL A 163 -7.16 -4.15 13.41
CA VAL A 163 -8.02 -3.02 13.80
C VAL A 163 -8.88 -2.58 12.63
N GLY A 164 -8.26 -2.31 11.48
CA GLY A 164 -8.94 -1.88 10.26
C GLY A 164 -9.89 -2.94 9.72
N GLY A 165 -9.50 -4.21 9.74
CA GLY A 165 -10.37 -5.33 9.36
C GLY A 165 -11.61 -5.42 10.23
N GLY A 166 -11.46 -5.25 11.56
CA GLY A 166 -12.58 -5.16 12.49
C GLY A 166 -13.54 -4.01 12.17
N PHE A 167 -13.00 -2.81 11.91
CA PHE A 167 -13.80 -1.66 11.50
C PHE A 167 -14.55 -1.91 10.18
N LEU A 168 -13.89 -2.47 9.17
CA LEU A 168 -14.51 -2.76 7.87
C LEU A 168 -15.67 -3.75 8.00
N ILE A 169 -15.52 -4.80 8.82
CA ILE A 169 -16.59 -5.76 9.09
C ILE A 169 -17.76 -5.06 9.80
N TYR A 170 -17.48 -4.23 10.80
CA TYR A 170 -18.50 -3.43 11.49
C TYR A 170 -19.30 -2.55 10.50
N TYR A 171 -18.59 -1.80 9.66
CA TYR A 171 -19.23 -0.94 8.65
C TYR A 171 -19.99 -1.73 7.59
N ALA A 172 -19.49 -2.90 7.18
CA ALA A 172 -20.20 -3.77 6.23
C ALA A 172 -21.58 -4.20 6.77
N PHE A 173 -21.67 -4.58 8.04
CA PHE A 173 -22.95 -4.91 8.66
C PHE A 173 -23.83 -3.68 8.87
N GLN A 174 -23.25 -2.53 9.18
CA GLN A 174 -23.98 -1.27 9.28
C GLN A 174 -24.63 -0.89 7.94
N MET A 175 -23.90 -1.01 6.82
CA MET A 175 -24.44 -0.76 5.47
C MET A 175 -25.54 -1.76 5.11
N ARG A 176 -25.35 -3.05 5.42
CA ARG A 176 -26.37 -4.07 5.16
C ARG A 176 -27.69 -3.78 5.87
N LYS A 177 -27.66 -3.18 7.07
CA LYS A 177 -28.87 -2.77 7.81
C LYS A 177 -29.62 -1.62 7.15
N GLN A 178 -28.94 -0.74 6.41
CA GLN A 178 -29.57 0.40 5.73
C GLN A 178 -30.23 0.01 4.39
N ILE A 179 -29.90 -1.16 3.85
CA ILE A 179 -30.48 -1.71 2.61
C ILE A 179 -31.80 -2.44 2.88
N ARG A 180 -31.98 -2.97 4.09
CA ARG A 180 -33.21 -3.63 4.54
C ARG A 180 -34.22 -2.61 5.03
#